data_AF-A0A0M2V3I6-F1
#
_entry.id   AF-A0A0M2V3I6-F1
#
_cell.length_a   1.000
_cell.length_b   1.000
_cell.length_c   1.000
_cell.angle_alpha   90.00
_cell.angle_beta   90.00
_cell.angle_gamma   90.00
#
_symmetry.space_group_name_H-M   'P 1'
#
loop_
_entity.id
_entity.type
_entity.pdbx_description
1 polymer ?
#
loop_
_entity_poly.entity_id
_entity_poly.type
_entity_poly.pdbx_seq_one_letter_code
_entity_poly.pdbx_strand_id
1 'polypeptide(L)'
;MTFSGVMMIMWYALQPWLWLLALLLVALLLSYGFGRRNPGKPRKTLWLLAVIAGLIAMLVAPALSHSQLSYVATWPDKAALAAIGLGVACYVALLLAPWLRR
;
A
#
# COMPACT_ATOMS: atom_id res chain seq x y z
N MET A 1 15.56 16.14 18.82
CA MET A 1 14.16 16.22 18.33
C MET A 1 13.25 15.57 19.37
N THR A 2 12.14 16.21 19.75
CA THR A 2 11.16 15.59 20.65
C THR A 2 10.23 14.68 19.87
N PHE A 3 9.72 13.61 20.49
CA PHE A 3 8.77 12.68 19.85
C PHE A 3 7.53 13.40 19.29
N SER A 4 7.02 14.40 20.03
CA SER A 4 5.93 15.26 19.59
C SER A 4 6.26 16.02 18.29
N GLY A 5 7.49 16.50 18.14
CA GLY A 5 7.92 17.20 16.93
C GLY A 5 7.93 16.27 15.71
N VAL A 6 8.40 15.03 15.88
CA VAL A 6 8.41 14.02 14.80
C VAL A 6 6.98 13.69 14.36
N MET A 7 6.07 13.44 15.31
CA MET A 7 4.67 13.16 15.01
C MET A 7 3.98 14.32 14.28
N MET A 8 4.28 15.56 14.67
CA MET A 8 3.71 16.74 14.01
C MET A 8 4.20 16.88 12.55
N ILE A 9 5.49 16.64 12.29
CA ILE A 9 6.04 16.63 10.93
C ILE A 9 5.38 15.53 10.10
N MET A 10 5.24 14.32 10.65
CA MET A 10 4.56 13.22 9.96
C MET A 10 3.10 13.55 9.65
N TRP A 11 2.39 14.19 10.58
CA TRP A 11 1.01 14.61 10.38
C TRP A 11 0.87 15.59 9.22
N TYR A 12 1.69 16.64 9.20
CA TYR A 12 1.68 17.62 8.11
C TYR A 12 2.07 16.99 6.76
N ALA A 13 3.02 16.04 6.76
CA ALA A 13 3.38 15.31 5.55
C ALA A 13 2.24 14.41 5.03
N LEU A 14 1.43 13.84 5.93
CA LEU A 14 0.31 12.96 5.59
C LEU A 14 -0.93 13.74 5.12
N GLN A 15 -1.14 14.94 5.65
CA GLN A 15 -2.33 15.76 5.45
C GLN A 15 -2.82 15.88 3.99
N PRO A 16 -1.98 16.20 2.98
CA PRO A 16 -2.43 16.31 1.59
C PRO A 16 -2.86 14.98 0.96
N TRP A 17 -2.49 13.85 1.57
CA TRP A 17 -2.78 12.50 1.08
C TRP A 17 -3.95 11.82 1.82
N LEU A 18 -4.53 12.48 2.83
CA LEU A 18 -5.63 11.91 3.64
C LEU A 18 -6.84 11.53 2.80
N TRP A 19 -7.16 12.31 1.76
CA TRP A 19 -8.28 12.00 0.87
C TRP A 19 -8.04 10.73 0.05
N LEU A 20 -6.80 10.49 -0.40
CA LEU A 20 -6.42 9.25 -1.09
C LEU A 20 -6.51 8.04 -0.16
N LEU A 21 -6.06 8.20 1.09
CA LEU A 21 -6.21 7.16 2.12
C LEU A 21 -7.68 6.84 2.38
N ALA A 22 -8.54 7.86 2.48
CA ALA A 22 -9.97 7.68 2.62
C ALA A 22 -10.57 6.93 1.41
N LEU A 23 -10.15 7.27 0.19
CA LEU A 23 -10.60 6.62 -1.04
C LEU A 23 -10.20 5.14 -1.08
N LEU A 24 -8.97 4.81 -0.69
CA LEU A 24 -8.51 3.42 -0.54
C LEU A 24 -9.35 2.67 0.51
N LEU A 25 -9.62 3.30 1.64
CA LEU A 25 -10.41 2.69 2.71
C LEU A 25 -11.84 2.41 2.25
N VAL A 26 -12.46 3.35 1.52
CA VAL A 26 -13.78 3.15 0.89
C VAL A 26 -13.75 2.00 -0.11
N ALA A 27 -12.75 1.93 -0.99
CA ALA A 27 -12.62 0.84 -1.96
C ALA A 27 -12.50 -0.53 -1.27
N LEU A 28 -11.73 -0.60 -0.18
CA LEU A 28 -11.58 -1.80 0.63
C LEU A 28 -12.92 -2.22 1.27
N LEU A 29 -13.66 -1.27 1.85
CA LEU A 29 -14.97 -1.52 2.46
C LEU A 29 -15.99 -1.99 1.43
N LEU A 30 -16.04 -1.35 0.26
CA LEU A 30 -16.91 -1.76 -0.85
C LEU A 30 -16.57 -3.19 -1.29
N SER A 31 -15.28 -3.46 -1.52
CA SER A 31 -14.83 -4.79 -1.90
C SER A 31 -15.26 -5.86 -0.88
N TYR A 32 -15.06 -5.58 0.40
CA TYR A 32 -15.47 -6.47 1.48
C TYR A 32 -16.99 -6.67 1.52
N GLY A 33 -17.77 -5.59 1.36
CA GLY A 33 -19.23 -5.63 1.33
C GLY A 33 -19.78 -6.48 0.17
N PHE A 34 -19.23 -6.33 -1.03
CA PHE A 34 -19.67 -7.06 -2.21
C PHE A 34 -19.26 -8.54 -2.22
N GLY A 35 -18.00 -8.84 -1.86
CA GLY A 35 -17.52 -10.23 -1.93
C GLY A 35 -17.80 -11.08 -0.69
N ARG A 36 -18.52 -10.55 0.31
CA ARG A 36 -19.04 -11.34 1.46
C ARG A 36 -19.94 -12.50 1.01
N ARG A 37 -20.48 -12.44 -0.21
CA ARG A 37 -21.32 -13.48 -0.82
C ARG A 37 -20.56 -14.65 -1.43
N ASN A 38 -19.22 -14.60 -1.48
CA ASN A 38 -18.41 -15.61 -2.17
C ASN A 38 -17.42 -16.29 -1.21
N PRO A 39 -17.79 -17.41 -0.53
CA PRO A 39 -16.97 -18.08 0.47
C PRO A 39 -15.83 -18.95 -0.11
N GLY A 40 -15.54 -18.80 -1.40
CA GLY A 40 -14.55 -19.58 -2.13
C GLY A 40 -13.09 -19.39 -1.69
N LYS A 41 -12.20 -20.29 -2.14
CA LYS A 41 -10.76 -20.17 -1.89
C LYS A 41 -10.14 -19.10 -2.80
N PRO A 42 -9.18 -18.30 -2.32
CA PRO A 42 -8.51 -17.31 -3.16
C PRO A 42 -7.74 -18.00 -4.29
N ARG A 43 -7.94 -17.54 -5.54
CA ARG A 43 -7.21 -18.06 -6.70
C ARG A 43 -5.72 -17.73 -6.60
N LYS A 44 -4.84 -18.62 -7.12
CA LYS A 44 -3.40 -18.34 -7.26
C LYS A 44 -3.10 -17.04 -8.03
N THR A 45 -3.98 -16.67 -8.98
CA THR A 45 -3.88 -15.43 -9.75
C THR A 45 -3.93 -14.18 -8.87
N LEU A 46 -4.63 -14.22 -7.72
CA LEU A 46 -4.67 -13.10 -6.78
C LEU A 46 -3.29 -12.79 -6.22
N TRP A 47 -2.59 -13.82 -5.75
CA TRP A 47 -1.26 -13.66 -5.16
C TRP A 47 -0.25 -13.15 -6.18
N LEU A 48 -0.35 -13.61 -7.43
CA LEU A 48 0.49 -13.15 -8.52
C LEU A 48 0.25 -11.66 -8.83
N LEU A 49 -1.02 -11.23 -8.89
CA LEU A 49 -1.37 -9.81 -9.07
C LEU A 49 -0.89 -8.94 -7.90
N ALA A 50 -1.05 -9.41 -6.67
CA ALA A 50 -0.60 -8.70 -5.48
C ALA A 50 0.92 -8.49 -5.48
N VAL A 51 1.70 -9.53 -5.80
CA VAL A 51 3.16 -9.45 -5.88
C VAL A 51 3.60 -8.50 -6.99
N ILE A 52 3.00 -8.60 -8.18
CA ILE A 52 3.31 -7.70 -9.30
C ILE A 52 2.99 -6.24 -8.93
N ALA A 53 1.84 -5.98 -8.34
CA ALA A 53 1.46 -4.63 -7.91
C ALA A 53 2.42 -4.08 -6.84
N GLY A 54 2.84 -4.91 -5.88
CA GLY A 54 3.85 -4.54 -4.89
C GLY A 54 5.19 -4.18 -5.53
N LEU A 55 5.68 -4.99 -6.47
CA LEU A 55 6.93 -4.71 -7.19
C LEU A 55 6.85 -3.43 -8.02
N ILE A 56 5.73 -3.20 -8.73
CA ILE A 56 5.51 -1.96 -9.48
C ILE A 56 5.52 -0.77 -8.54
N ALA A 57 4.85 -0.86 -7.38
CA ALA A 57 4.84 0.22 -6.40
C ALA A 57 6.24 0.53 -5.84
N MET A 58 7.07 -0.48 -5.59
CA MET A 58 8.46 -0.27 -5.18
C MET A 58 9.27 0.52 -6.21
N LEU A 59 9.07 0.24 -7.50
CA LEU A 59 9.79 0.92 -8.58
C LEU A 59 9.27 2.35 -8.85
N VAL A 60 7.96 2.55 -8.68
CA VAL A 60 7.30 3.82 -8.98
C VAL A 60 7.37 4.80 -7.81
N ALA A 61 7.44 4.32 -6.56
CA ALA A 61 7.44 5.18 -5.38
C ALA A 61 8.59 6.21 -5.34
N PRO A 62 9.85 5.88 -5.70
CA PRO A 62 10.92 6.88 -5.81
C PRO A 62 10.62 7.96 -6.85
N ALA A 63 10.01 7.58 -7.98
CA ALA A 63 9.69 8.52 -9.05
C ALA A 63 8.58 9.50 -8.65
N LEU A 64 7.56 9.04 -7.92
CA LEU A 64 6.44 9.88 -7.47
C LEU A 64 6.76 10.75 -6.26
N SER A 65 7.62 10.27 -5.36
CA SER A 65 7.94 11.01 -4.13
C SER A 65 8.97 12.11 -4.34
N HIS A 66 9.57 12.23 -5.54
CA HIS A 66 10.74 13.07 -5.83
C HIS A 66 11.85 12.96 -4.78
N SER A 67 11.83 11.87 -4.02
CA SER A 67 12.61 11.71 -2.80
C SER A 67 14.01 11.26 -3.19
N GLN A 68 15.02 11.78 -2.50
CA GLN A 68 16.39 11.31 -2.58
C GLN A 68 16.59 9.86 -2.07
N LEU A 69 15.52 9.06 -1.98
CA LEU A 69 15.56 7.59 -1.87
C LEU A 69 16.45 6.96 -2.96
N SER A 70 16.68 7.64 -4.09
CA SER A 70 17.64 7.19 -5.11
C SER A 70 19.10 7.56 -4.83
N TYR A 71 19.36 8.54 -3.96
CA TYR A 71 20.69 9.16 -3.81
C TYR A 71 21.45 8.71 -2.57
N VAL A 72 20.76 8.14 -1.59
CA VAL A 72 21.41 7.54 -0.42
C VAL A 72 20.83 6.14 -0.25
N ALA A 73 21.62 5.11 -0.53
CA ALA A 73 21.19 3.72 -0.38
C ALA A 73 21.26 3.26 1.10
N THR A 74 20.71 4.05 2.03
CA THR A 74 20.78 3.70 3.46
C THR A 74 19.80 2.60 3.84
N TRP A 75 20.06 1.91 4.94
CA TRP A 75 19.17 0.88 5.47
C TRP A 75 17.70 1.34 5.65
N PRO A 76 17.42 2.57 6.14
CA PRO A 76 16.06 3.11 6.20
C PRO A 76 15.36 3.18 4.84
N ASP A 77 16.06 3.53 3.77
CA ASP A 77 15.48 3.68 2.43
C ASP A 77 15.07 2.33 1.85
N LYS A 78 15.89 1.31 2.06
CA LYS A 78 15.56 -0.08 1.71
C LYS A 78 14.37 -0.60 2.51
N ALA A 79 14.32 -0.29 3.81
CA ALA A 79 13.20 -0.66 4.67
C ALA A 79 11.90 0.04 4.25
N ALA A 80 11.97 1.32 3.89
CA ALA A 80 10.84 2.10 3.39
C ALA A 80 10.32 1.53 2.06
N LEU A 81 11.20 1.22 1.11
CA LEU A 81 10.82 0.57 -0.15
C LEU A 81 10.17 -0.80 0.07
N ALA A 82 10.75 -1.63 0.95
CA ALA A 82 10.16 -2.91 1.30
C ALA A 82 8.78 -2.76 1.94
N ALA A 83 8.61 -1.78 2.84
CA ALA A 83 7.33 -1.48 3.47
C ALA A 83 6.27 -1.01 2.46
N ILE A 84 6.66 -0.20 1.46
CA ILE A 84 5.77 0.22 0.37
C ILE A 84 5.34 -0.99 -0.45
N GLY A 85 6.28 -1.83 -0.89
CA GLY A 85 5.99 -3.01 -1.70
C GLY A 85 5.09 -4.01 -0.99
N LEU A 86 5.40 -4.33 0.26
CA LEU A 86 4.59 -5.23 1.09
C LEU A 86 3.22 -4.63 1.40
N GLY A 87 3.16 -3.33 1.74
CA GLY A 87 1.92 -2.63 2.03
C GLY A 87 0.97 -2.65 0.83
N VAL A 88 1.47 -2.34 -0.37
CA VAL A 88 0.68 -2.41 -1.61
C VAL A 88 0.28 -3.84 -1.95
N ALA A 89 1.19 -4.80 -1.84
CA ALA A 89 0.86 -6.21 -2.11
C ALA A 89 -0.26 -6.71 -1.16
N CYS A 90 -0.14 -6.45 0.14
CA CYS A 90 -1.16 -6.78 1.13
C CYS A 90 -2.49 -6.07 0.83
N TYR A 91 -2.46 -4.77 0.51
CA TYR A 91 -3.66 -4.01 0.20
C TYR A 91 -4.36 -4.56 -1.05
N VAL A 92 -3.63 -4.82 -2.13
CA VAL A 92 -4.18 -5.40 -3.37
C VAL A 92 -4.73 -6.80 -3.13
N ALA A 93 -4.02 -7.62 -2.34
CA ALA A 93 -4.51 -8.94 -1.95
C ALA A 93 -5.84 -8.84 -1.21
N LEU A 94 -5.96 -7.95 -0.23
CA LEU A 94 -7.19 -7.73 0.54
C LEU A 94 -8.32 -7.14 -0.32
N LEU A 95 -8.00 -6.19 -1.19
CA LEU A 95 -8.96 -5.54 -2.09
C LEU A 95 -9.49 -6.52 -3.14
N LEU A 96 -8.65 -7.40 -3.69
CA LEU A 96 -9.06 -8.33 -4.74
C LEU A 96 -9.54 -9.68 -4.20
N ALA A 97 -9.23 -10.02 -2.95
CA ALA A 97 -9.65 -11.26 -2.32
C ALA A 97 -11.15 -11.54 -2.42
N PRO A 98 -12.07 -10.58 -2.20
CA PRO A 98 -13.48 -10.87 -2.27
C PRO A 98 -13.98 -11.16 -3.70
N TRP A 99 -13.24 -10.72 -4.73
CA TRP A 99 -13.61 -10.84 -6.14
C TRP A 99 -12.99 -12.06 -6.83
N LEU A 100 -11.77 -12.44 -6.47
CA LEU A 100 -11.02 -13.56 -7.08
C LEU A 100 -11.07 -14.85 -6.23
N ARG A 101 -12.25 -15.16 -5.69
CA ARG A 101 -12.54 -16.44 -5.00
C ARG A 101 -13.22 -17.42 -5.96
N ARG A 102 -12.84 -18.71 -5.89
CA ARG A 102 -13.53 -19.84 -6.55
C ARG A 102 -14.37 -20.60 -5.55
#